data_AF-A0A925PD84-F1
#
_entry.id   AF-A0A925PD84-F1
#
_cell.length_a   1.000
_cell.length_b   1.000
_cell.length_c   1.000
_cell.angle_alpha   90.00
_cell.angle_beta   90.00
_cell.angle_gamma   90.00
#
_symmetry.space_group_name_H-M   'P 1'
#
loop_
_entity.id
_entity.type
_entity.pdbx_description
1 polymer ?
#
loop_
_entity_poly.entity_id
_entity_poly.type
_entity_poly.pdbx_seq_one_letter_code
_entity_poly.pdbx_strand_id
1 'polypeptide(L)'
;MRGTAPKFAAYAAFAVAAALMLAALSACGTIDRVRNKDGATSEKEARNVAPEDPMARPIQVGWTSARASHCGFVFNPAQLRSDFLAAQAQAGATPEQMQKIERAYDYTRESVTATIKDDLAYCNKERTAAIRRDLNRYLAGDYAPSARMAQ
;
A
#
# COMPACT_ATOMS: atom_id res chain seq x y z
N MET A 1 16.09 40.74 57.99
CA MET A 1 16.60 40.54 56.61
C MET A 1 16.09 39.20 56.10
N ARG A 2 15.45 39.20 54.91
CA ARG A 2 15.32 38.13 53.88
C ARG A 2 15.06 36.68 54.35
N GLY A 3 14.07 35.93 53.86
CA GLY A 3 13.19 36.07 52.71
C GLY A 3 12.39 34.76 52.55
N THR A 4 11.18 34.86 52.03
CA THR A 4 10.17 33.83 51.85
C THR A 4 10.33 33.03 50.54
N ALA A 5 9.79 31.80 50.56
CA ALA A 5 9.25 31.01 49.43
C ALA A 5 10.24 30.21 48.52
N PRO A 6 9.76 29.29 47.66
CA PRO A 6 8.94 28.11 47.97
C PRO A 6 9.43 26.82 47.25
N LYS A 7 9.21 25.63 47.83
CA LYS A 7 9.55 24.30 47.24
C LYS A 7 8.51 23.75 46.25
N PHE A 8 7.57 24.58 45.78
CA PHE A 8 6.42 24.13 44.98
C PHE A 8 6.61 24.24 43.46
N ALA A 9 7.73 24.77 42.96
CA ALA A 9 7.92 25.02 41.53
C ALA A 9 8.44 23.82 40.71
N ALA A 10 8.95 22.76 41.35
CA ALA A 10 9.65 21.69 40.62
C ALA A 10 8.74 20.60 40.05
N TYR A 11 7.51 20.45 40.57
CA TYR A 11 6.60 19.37 40.14
C TYR A 11 5.66 19.77 39.00
N ALA A 12 5.52 21.06 38.69
CA ALA A 12 4.63 21.53 37.62
C ALA A 12 5.25 21.37 36.22
N ALA A 13 6.58 21.33 36.10
CA ALA A 13 7.24 21.26 34.79
C ALA A 13 7.23 19.87 34.14
N PHE A 14 7.14 18.80 34.95
CA PHE A 14 7.14 17.43 34.43
C PHE A 14 5.77 16.95 33.90
N ALA A 15 4.67 17.58 34.34
CA ALA A 15 3.33 17.17 33.94
C ALA A 15 2.95 17.65 32.52
N VAL A 16 3.51 18.78 32.06
CA VAL A 16 3.18 19.36 30.75
C VAL A 16 3.91 18.63 29.60
N ALA A 17 5.12 18.11 29.85
CA ALA A 17 5.88 17.36 28.85
C ALA A 17 5.31 15.96 28.56
N ALA A 18 4.64 15.33 29.54
CA ALA A 18 4.00 14.02 29.36
C ALA A 18 2.68 14.09 28.57
N ALA A 19 1.95 15.22 28.66
CA ALA A 19 0.68 15.39 27.96
C ALA A 19 0.84 15.62 26.43
N LEU A 20 1.97 16.18 25.99
CA LEU A 20 2.24 16.45 24.56
C LEU A 20 2.75 15.21 23.79
N MET A 21 3.26 14.18 24.47
CA MET A 21 3.67 12.91 23.85
C MET A 21 2.51 11.95 23.57
N LEU A 22 1.35 12.14 24.21
CA LEU A 22 0.18 11.26 24.05
C LEU A 22 -0.71 11.61 22.84
N ALA A 23 -0.49 12.75 22.18
CA ALA A 23 -1.25 13.15 21.00
C ALA A 23 -0.68 12.61 19.67
N ALA A 24 0.51 12.00 19.68
CA ALA A 24 1.15 11.48 18.47
C ALA A 24 0.72 10.04 18.09
N LEU A 25 -0.06 9.35 18.94
CA LEU A 25 -0.52 7.98 18.66
C LEU A 25 -1.89 7.90 17.96
N SER A 26 -2.55 9.02 17.64
CA SER A 26 -3.83 9.00 16.93
C SER A 26 -3.71 8.75 15.41
N ALA A 27 -2.50 8.56 14.87
CA ALA A 27 -2.28 8.17 13.47
C ALA A 27 -2.16 6.65 13.26
N CYS A 28 -2.55 5.83 14.24
CA CYS A 28 -2.52 4.36 14.14
C CYS A 28 -3.82 3.77 13.53
N GLY A 29 -4.52 4.49 12.65
CA GLY A 29 -5.75 4.00 12.01
C GLY A 29 -5.53 3.11 10.78
N THR A 30 -4.32 3.13 10.20
CA THR A 30 -4.03 2.45 8.92
C THR A 30 -3.35 1.10 9.07
N ILE A 31 -2.72 0.82 10.22
CA ILE A 31 -1.96 -0.44 10.43
C ILE A 31 -2.90 -1.60 10.82
N ASP A 32 -3.99 -1.36 11.56
CA ASP A 32 -4.95 -2.42 11.87
C ASP A 32 -5.73 -2.92 10.63
N ARG A 33 -5.82 -2.12 9.55
CA ARG A 33 -6.35 -2.59 8.25
C ARG A 33 -5.39 -3.51 7.50
N VAL A 34 -4.09 -3.43 7.75
CA VAL A 34 -3.07 -4.30 7.14
C VAL A 34 -2.89 -5.59 7.95
N ARG A 35 -3.26 -5.59 9.24
CA ARG A 35 -3.12 -6.75 10.14
C ARG A 35 -4.34 -7.67 10.17
N ASN A 36 -5.51 -7.21 9.74
CA ASN A 36 -6.65 -8.09 9.50
C ASN A 36 -6.46 -8.86 8.18
N LYS A 37 -6.90 -10.13 8.19
CA LYS A 37 -6.66 -11.19 7.19
C LYS A 37 -7.25 -10.93 5.79
N ASP A 38 -7.50 -9.68 5.43
CA ASP A 38 -8.18 -9.29 4.20
C ASP A 38 -7.20 -8.59 3.28
N GLY A 39 -6.09 -9.27 2.99
CA GLY A 39 -5.26 -8.95 1.85
C GLY A 39 -6.05 -9.09 0.57
N ALA A 40 -6.72 -8.01 0.14
CA ALA A 40 -7.48 -7.94 -1.11
C ALA A 40 -8.19 -9.26 -1.46
N THR A 41 -9.01 -9.76 -0.52
CA THR A 41 -9.71 -11.05 -0.65
C THR A 41 -10.88 -11.00 -1.64
N SER A 42 -11.21 -9.81 -2.15
CA SER A 42 -12.19 -9.67 -3.23
C SER A 42 -11.79 -8.57 -4.22
N GLU A 43 -12.20 -8.73 -5.48
CA GLU A 43 -12.13 -7.66 -6.49
C GLU A 43 -12.75 -6.35 -5.93
N LYS A 44 -13.72 -6.43 -5.02
CA LYS A 44 -14.39 -5.30 -4.35
C LYS A 44 -13.52 -4.55 -3.33
N GLU A 45 -12.52 -5.18 -2.74
CA GLU A 45 -11.61 -4.55 -1.79
C GLU A 45 -10.46 -3.87 -2.53
N ALA A 46 -9.96 -4.50 -3.61
CA ALA A 46 -9.09 -3.81 -4.56
C ALA A 46 -9.78 -2.57 -5.16
N ARG A 47 -11.11 -2.62 -5.38
CA ARG A 47 -11.94 -1.53 -5.94
C ARG A 47 -11.96 -0.21 -5.17
N ASN A 48 -11.67 -0.19 -3.87
CA ASN A 48 -11.94 0.97 -3.00
C ASN A 48 -10.70 1.59 -2.35
N VAL A 49 -9.52 1.47 -2.97
CA VAL A 49 -8.34 2.17 -2.44
C VAL A 49 -8.31 3.61 -2.94
N ALA A 50 -8.30 4.57 -2.02
CA ALA A 50 -8.28 5.99 -2.33
C ALA A 50 -7.04 6.36 -3.16
N PRO A 51 -7.14 7.19 -4.22
CA PRO A 51 -6.00 7.57 -5.07
C PRO A 51 -4.83 8.21 -4.33
N GLU A 52 -5.09 8.84 -3.20
CA GLU A 52 -4.13 9.47 -2.31
C GLU A 52 -3.42 8.50 -1.36
N ASP A 53 -3.89 7.26 -1.23
CA ASP A 53 -3.26 6.25 -0.39
C ASP A 53 -1.99 5.70 -1.08
N PRO A 54 -0.79 5.89 -0.49
CA PRO A 54 0.46 5.34 -1.03
C PRO A 54 0.42 3.82 -1.22
N MET A 55 -0.46 3.12 -0.49
CA MET A 55 -0.63 1.66 -0.56
C MET A 55 -1.55 1.21 -1.70
N ALA A 56 -2.33 2.11 -2.31
CA ALA A 56 -3.17 1.79 -3.47
C ALA A 56 -2.35 1.30 -4.67
N ARG A 57 -1.20 1.95 -4.88
CA ARG A 57 -0.30 1.71 -6.02
C ARG A 57 0.34 0.32 -5.97
N PRO A 58 1.04 -0.10 -4.89
CA PRO A 58 1.66 -1.43 -4.84
C PRO A 58 0.62 -2.56 -4.97
N ILE A 59 -0.56 -2.41 -4.38
CA ILE A 59 -1.66 -3.38 -4.50
C ILE A 59 -2.11 -3.50 -5.96
N GLN A 60 -2.36 -2.38 -6.64
CA GLN A 60 -2.77 -2.37 -8.05
C GLN A 60 -1.77 -3.04 -8.99
N VAL A 61 -0.49 -2.69 -8.86
CA VAL A 61 0.57 -3.23 -9.73
C VAL A 61 0.80 -4.71 -9.41
N GLY A 62 0.82 -5.10 -8.13
CA GLY A 62 0.93 -6.51 -7.72
C GLY A 62 -0.23 -7.37 -8.22
N TRP A 63 -1.47 -6.87 -8.10
CA TRP A 63 -2.68 -7.51 -8.61
C TRP A 63 -2.63 -7.71 -10.13
N THR A 64 -2.25 -6.65 -10.87
CA THR A 64 -2.14 -6.72 -12.33
C THR A 64 -1.02 -7.66 -12.76
N SER A 65 0.12 -7.66 -12.08
CA SER A 65 1.24 -8.59 -12.32
C SER A 65 0.81 -10.05 -12.15
N ALA A 66 0.09 -10.38 -11.08
CA ALA A 66 -0.42 -11.73 -10.85
C ALA A 66 -1.39 -12.18 -11.96
N ARG A 67 -2.37 -11.33 -12.29
CA ARG A 67 -3.40 -11.63 -13.30
C ARG A 67 -2.82 -11.72 -14.71
N ALA A 68 -1.90 -10.83 -15.05
CA ALA A 68 -1.21 -10.85 -16.33
C ALA A 68 -0.38 -12.14 -16.50
N SER A 69 0.32 -12.54 -15.44
CA SER A 69 1.09 -13.80 -15.43
C SER A 69 0.17 -15.00 -15.64
N HIS A 70 -0.95 -15.05 -14.91
CA HIS A 70 -1.92 -16.14 -15.01
C HIS A 70 -2.60 -16.20 -16.39
N CYS A 71 -2.98 -15.06 -16.96
CA CYS A 71 -3.60 -14.99 -18.29
C CYS A 71 -2.62 -15.05 -19.46
N GLY A 72 -1.35 -15.39 -19.23
CA GLY A 72 -0.38 -15.65 -20.29
C GLY A 72 0.10 -14.42 -21.06
N PHE A 73 0.07 -13.22 -20.45
CA PHE A 73 0.66 -12.04 -21.06
C PHE A 73 2.19 -12.16 -21.10
N VAL A 74 2.80 -11.72 -22.20
CA VAL A 74 4.26 -11.72 -22.36
C VAL A 74 4.85 -10.45 -21.75
N PHE A 75 5.43 -10.57 -20.56
CA PHE A 75 6.19 -9.53 -19.87
C PHE A 75 7.13 -10.19 -18.84
N ASN A 76 8.03 -9.42 -18.23
CA ASN A 76 8.87 -9.91 -17.12
C ASN A 76 8.30 -9.41 -15.77
N PRO A 77 7.73 -10.30 -14.93
CA PRO A 77 7.16 -9.89 -13.64
C PRO A 77 8.19 -9.33 -12.65
N ALA A 78 9.42 -9.85 -12.68
CA ALA A 78 10.50 -9.36 -11.82
C ALA A 78 10.97 -7.96 -12.25
N GLN A 79 11.03 -7.73 -13.56
CA GLN A 79 11.34 -6.40 -14.10
C GLN A 79 10.27 -5.39 -13.72
N LEU A 80 8.98 -5.72 -13.92
CA LEU A 80 7.87 -4.84 -13.54
C LEU A 80 7.91 -4.48 -12.04
N ARG A 81 8.22 -5.45 -11.18
CA ARG A 81 8.41 -5.20 -9.74
C ARG A 81 9.57 -4.23 -9.49
N SER A 82 10.72 -4.48 -10.10
CA SER A 82 11.91 -3.64 -9.95
C SER A 82 11.65 -2.20 -10.40
N ASP A 83 11.04 -2.02 -11.57
CA ASP A 83 10.74 -0.71 -12.15
C ASP A 83 9.74 0.07 -11.29
N PHE A 84 8.73 -0.62 -10.77
CA PHE A 84 7.77 -0.02 -9.84
C PHE A 84 8.45 0.46 -8.56
N LEU A 85 9.28 -0.38 -7.92
CA LEU A 85 9.99 0.01 -6.69
C LEU A 85 10.98 1.16 -6.94
N ALA A 86 11.68 1.15 -8.07
CA ALA A 86 12.55 2.26 -8.47
C ALA A 86 11.75 3.56 -8.63
N ALA A 87 10.57 3.51 -9.26
CA ALA A 87 9.70 4.67 -9.40
C ALA A 87 9.20 5.21 -8.05
N GLN A 88 8.88 4.34 -7.08
CA GLN A 88 8.49 4.79 -5.74
C GLN A 88 9.66 5.45 -4.99
N ALA A 89 10.87 4.90 -5.12
CA ALA A 89 12.07 5.51 -4.54
C ALA A 89 12.35 6.90 -5.16
N GLN A 90 12.22 7.04 -6.48
CA GLN A 90 12.36 8.32 -7.19
C GLN A 90 11.26 9.33 -6.83
N ALA A 91 10.06 8.85 -6.50
CA ALA A 91 8.95 9.67 -6.01
C ALA A 91 9.14 10.15 -4.55
N GLY A 92 10.25 9.80 -3.89
CA GLY A 92 10.61 10.30 -2.57
C GLY A 92 10.10 9.46 -1.40
N ALA A 93 9.74 8.18 -1.62
CA ALA A 93 9.35 7.30 -0.53
C ALA A 93 10.52 7.09 0.46
N THR A 94 10.25 7.21 1.75
CA THR A 94 11.25 6.93 2.80
C THR A 94 11.62 5.45 2.86
N PRO A 95 12.75 5.06 3.47
CA PRO A 95 13.11 3.65 3.64
C PRO A 95 12.01 2.80 4.30
N GLU A 96 11.32 3.33 5.30
CA GLU A 96 10.21 2.65 5.98
C GLU A 96 8.98 2.50 5.07
N GLN A 97 8.71 3.50 4.23
CA GLN A 97 7.65 3.43 3.22
C GLN A 97 8.00 2.40 2.14
N MET A 98 9.25 2.38 1.68
CA MET A 98 9.73 1.41 0.70
C MET A 98 9.53 -0.03 1.17
N GLN A 99 9.84 -0.33 2.44
CA GLN A 99 9.58 -1.66 3.02
C GLN A 99 8.10 -2.03 3.09
N LYS A 100 7.21 -1.05 3.26
CA LYS A 100 5.74 -1.27 3.25
C LYS A 100 5.24 -1.50 1.82
N ILE A 101 5.70 -0.69 0.88
CA ILE A 101 5.38 -0.77 -0.55
C ILE A 101 5.78 -2.13 -1.10
N GLU A 102 7.02 -2.56 -0.83
CA GLU A 102 7.54 -3.84 -1.28
C GLU A 102 6.71 -5.01 -0.74
N ARG A 103 6.46 -5.03 0.58
CA ARG A 103 5.62 -6.06 1.21
C ARG A 103 4.21 -6.10 0.64
N ALA A 104 3.58 -4.95 0.44
CA ALA A 104 2.22 -4.91 -0.09
C ALA A 104 2.14 -5.40 -1.55
N TYR A 105 3.13 -5.05 -2.37
CA TYR A 105 3.24 -5.56 -3.73
C TYR A 105 3.35 -7.09 -3.72
N ASP A 106 4.33 -7.62 -2.97
CA ASP A 106 4.65 -9.05 -2.97
C ASP A 106 3.50 -9.87 -2.42
N TYR A 107 2.95 -9.45 -1.28
CA TYR A 107 1.81 -10.11 -0.65
C TYR A 107 0.57 -10.12 -1.56
N THR A 108 0.27 -8.99 -2.21
CA THR A 108 -0.89 -8.92 -3.11
C THR A 108 -0.69 -9.83 -4.31
N ARG A 109 0.51 -9.82 -4.92
CA ARG A 109 0.81 -10.68 -6.06
C ARG A 109 0.67 -12.15 -5.67
N GLU A 110 1.26 -12.57 -4.56
CA GLU A 110 1.19 -13.95 -4.07
C GLU A 110 -0.24 -14.37 -3.75
N SER A 111 -0.97 -13.55 -2.97
CA SER A 111 -2.36 -13.81 -2.59
C SER A 111 -3.24 -14.02 -3.82
N VAL A 112 -3.15 -13.11 -4.80
CA VAL A 112 -3.97 -13.15 -6.01
C VAL A 112 -3.60 -14.35 -6.88
N THR A 113 -2.31 -14.64 -7.06
CA THR A 113 -1.86 -15.85 -7.76
C THR A 113 -2.44 -17.10 -7.09
N ALA A 114 -2.40 -17.17 -5.76
CA ALA A 114 -2.95 -18.31 -5.02
C ALA A 114 -4.48 -18.43 -5.17
N THR A 115 -5.20 -17.31 -5.22
CA THR A 115 -6.66 -17.28 -5.39
C THR A 115 -7.11 -17.73 -6.79
N ILE A 116 -6.41 -17.30 -7.85
CA ILE A 116 -6.87 -17.50 -9.23
C ILE A 116 -6.32 -18.76 -9.90
N LYS A 117 -5.30 -19.41 -9.31
CA LYS A 117 -4.57 -20.53 -9.95
C LYS A 117 -5.45 -21.67 -10.46
N ASP A 118 -6.56 -21.95 -9.78
CA ASP A 118 -7.45 -23.08 -10.09
C ASP A 118 -8.70 -22.66 -10.89
N ASP A 119 -8.88 -21.36 -11.16
CA ASP A 119 -9.99 -20.83 -11.94
C ASP A 119 -9.66 -20.81 -13.44
N LEU A 120 -10.00 -21.90 -14.13
CA LEU A 120 -9.79 -22.04 -15.59
C LEU A 120 -10.61 -21.03 -16.42
N ALA A 121 -11.68 -20.47 -15.86
CA ALA A 121 -12.54 -19.48 -16.52
C ALA A 121 -12.16 -18.04 -16.15
N TYR A 122 -11.06 -17.85 -15.41
CA TYR A 122 -10.66 -16.53 -14.93
C TYR A 122 -10.43 -15.56 -16.09
N CYS A 123 -9.72 -16.01 -17.12
CA CYS A 123 -9.30 -15.18 -18.26
C CYS A 123 -10.38 -15.09 -19.34
N ASN A 124 -11.39 -14.25 -19.10
CA ASN A 124 -12.39 -13.86 -20.10
C ASN A 124 -11.98 -12.60 -20.88
N LYS A 125 -12.77 -12.23 -21.91
CA LYS A 125 -12.48 -11.11 -22.82
C LYS A 125 -12.42 -9.77 -22.09
N GLU A 126 -13.34 -9.55 -21.16
CA GLU A 126 -13.48 -8.32 -20.40
C GLU A 126 -12.28 -8.12 -19.47
N ARG A 127 -11.93 -9.17 -18.71
CA ARG A 127 -10.79 -9.16 -17.79
C ARG A 127 -9.46 -9.03 -18.53
N THR A 128 -9.26 -9.79 -19.62
CA THR A 128 -8.03 -9.71 -20.40
C THR A 128 -7.85 -8.33 -21.05
N ALA A 129 -8.92 -7.68 -21.52
CA ALA A 129 -8.86 -6.31 -22.02
C ALA A 129 -8.46 -5.30 -20.91
N ALA A 130 -9.03 -5.46 -19.70
CA ALA A 130 -8.67 -4.63 -18.56
C ALA A 130 -7.20 -4.83 -18.14
N ILE A 131 -6.76 -6.09 -17.99
CA ILE A 131 -5.37 -6.45 -17.64
C ILE A 131 -4.41 -5.85 -18.66
N ARG A 132 -4.69 -5.98 -19.96
CA ARG A 132 -3.82 -5.43 -21.02
C ARG A 132 -3.60 -3.94 -20.89
N ARG A 133 -4.71 -3.19 -20.68
CA ARG A 133 -4.66 -1.73 -20.54
C ARG A 133 -3.79 -1.33 -19.35
N ASP A 134 -4.03 -1.95 -18.20
CA ASP A 134 -3.34 -1.59 -16.96
C ASP A 134 -1.87 -2.01 -17.02
N LEU A 135 -1.58 -3.20 -17.55
CA LEU A 135 -0.22 -3.69 -17.75
C LEU A 135 0.59 -2.78 -18.68
N ASN A 136 0.04 -2.41 -19.85
CA ASN A 136 0.76 -1.55 -20.80
C ASN A 136 1.08 -0.18 -20.21
N ARG A 137 0.18 0.36 -19.39
CA ARG A 137 0.40 1.62 -18.66
C ARG A 137 1.57 1.48 -17.67
N TYR A 138 1.61 0.40 -16.89
CA TYR A 138 2.69 0.15 -15.94
C TYR A 138 4.04 -0.11 -16.62
N LEU A 139 4.05 -0.85 -17.74
CA LEU A 139 5.25 -1.05 -18.55
C LEU A 139 5.77 0.26 -19.18
N ALA A 140 4.92 1.27 -19.33
CA ALA A 140 5.30 2.62 -19.75
C ALA A 140 5.74 3.53 -18.57
N GLY A 141 5.76 3.01 -17.34
CA GLY A 141 6.16 3.75 -16.14
C GLY A 141 5.07 4.61 -15.50
N ASP A 142 3.82 4.53 -16.00
CA ASP A 142 2.69 5.23 -15.38
C ASP A 142 2.06 4.37 -14.28
N TYR A 143 2.40 4.67 -13.03
CA TYR A 143 1.90 3.99 -11.84
C TYR A 143 0.83 4.79 -11.08
N ALA A 144 0.19 5.77 -11.75
CA ALA A 144 -0.86 6.55 -11.12
C ALA A 144 -2.05 5.64 -10.75
N PRO A 145 -2.60 5.78 -9.53
CA PRO A 145 -3.74 4.98 -9.12
C PRO A 145 -4.94 5.28 -10.00
N SER A 146 -5.55 4.24 -10.58
CA SER A 146 -6.75 4.40 -11.41
C SER A 146 -8.01 4.10 -10.61
N ALA A 147 -8.94 5.04 -10.56
CA ALA A 147 -10.28 4.86 -9.98
C ALA A 147 -11.12 3.74 -10.65
N ARG A 148 -10.65 3.20 -11.79
CA ARG A 148 -11.35 2.20 -12.61
C ARG A 148 -11.24 0.76 -12.14
N MET A 149 -10.66 0.48 -10.97
CA MET A 149 -10.82 -0.87 -10.42
C MET A 149 -12.31 -1.22 -10.19
N ALA A 150 -13.18 -0.19 -10.07
CA ALA A 150 -14.62 -0.20 -9.81
C ALA A 150 -15.58 -0.77 -10.88
N GLN A 151 -15.10 -1.28 -12.03
CA GLN A 151 -15.99 -1.79 -13.10
C GLN A 151 -15.83 -3.29 -13.31
#